data_AF-A0A8B9H7W2-F1
#
_entry.id   AF-A0A8B9H7W2-F1
#
_cell.length_a   1.000
_cell.length_b   1.000
_cell.length_c   1.000
_cell.angle_alpha   90.00
_cell.angle_beta   90.00
_cell.angle_gamma   90.00
#
_symmetry.space_group_name_H-M   'P 1'
#
loop_
_entity.id
_entity.type
_entity.pdbx_description
1 polymer ?
#
loop_
_entity_poly.entity_id
_entity_poly.type
_entity_poly.pdbx_seq_one_letter_code
_entity_poly.pdbx_strand_id
1 'polypeptide(L)'
;MANRQQFSEMVIYIESCNSGSMLEHLPSNVQVYGVSAADPNNPSCACYLDKVRHAYIADEFSAHWLLHCKMSDLTRTTFQNQFQYLRSQVKQSTPCQYGNNILCQRFISDFLGCPDSRTREAHARTAHTFKPTHLTASHEVPMVLLNMKIEKERDPTRKRALQRDYDNRQQKRDRIERTMRTIASRARPEQTLRAGGSFEGPSPMTHLHNMKEVAEHFRLTFRELHGEQEDVTFLLHHIHVFDDLLRARAEVHRIKGAITHVYSTQRF
;
A
#
# COMPACT_ATOMS: atom_id res chain seq x y z
N MET A 1 -15.63 9.92 -15.16
CA MET A 1 -16.70 10.40 -14.24
C MET A 1 -16.84 11.91 -14.27
N ALA A 2 -15.78 12.69 -13.97
CA ALA A 2 -15.83 14.16 -13.97
C ALA A 2 -16.33 14.77 -15.29
N ASN A 3 -15.74 14.39 -16.44
CA ASN A 3 -16.18 14.88 -17.77
C ASN A 3 -17.63 14.51 -18.12
N ARG A 4 -18.19 13.49 -17.47
CA ARG A 4 -19.58 13.04 -17.65
C ARG A 4 -20.51 13.57 -16.56
N GLN A 5 -20.03 14.47 -15.69
CA GLN A 5 -20.80 15.09 -14.60
C GLN A 5 -21.55 14.09 -13.71
N GLN A 6 -20.92 12.94 -13.42
CA GLN A 6 -21.55 11.86 -12.64
C GLN A 6 -21.54 12.10 -11.13
N PHE A 7 -20.92 13.19 -10.66
CA PHE A 7 -20.87 13.60 -9.26
C PHE A 7 -20.68 15.12 -9.17
N SER A 8 -21.15 15.73 -8.08
CA SER A 8 -20.88 17.14 -7.75
C SER A 8 -19.51 17.30 -7.07
N GLU A 9 -19.25 16.51 -6.04
CA GLU A 9 -17.99 16.41 -5.31
C GLU A 9 -17.73 14.93 -4.97
N MET A 10 -16.46 14.53 -4.93
CA MET A 10 -16.06 13.17 -4.60
C MET A 10 -14.90 13.19 -3.60
N VAL A 11 -14.98 12.30 -2.62
CA VAL A 11 -13.91 12.09 -1.64
C VAL A 11 -13.49 10.63 -1.68
N ILE A 12 -12.18 10.38 -1.77
CA ILE A 12 -11.60 9.04 -1.89
C ILE A 12 -10.62 8.84 -0.74
N TYR A 13 -10.82 7.77 0.04
CA TYR A 13 -9.86 7.28 1.02
C TYR A 13 -9.31 5.94 0.53
N ILE A 14 -7.99 5.78 0.52
CA ILE A 14 -7.33 4.54 0.08
C ILE A 14 -6.46 3.98 1.21
N GLU A 15 -6.88 2.84 1.75
CA GLU A 15 -6.07 2.00 2.64
C GLU A 15 -5.32 0.96 1.82
N SER A 16 -4.02 1.16 1.64
CA SER A 16 -3.12 0.20 1.00
C SER A 16 -1.66 0.62 1.19
N CYS A 17 -0.74 -0.34 1.06
CA CYS A 17 0.66 -0.04 0.83
C CYS A 17 0.81 0.84 -0.40
N ASN A 18 1.72 1.82 -0.34
CA ASN A 18 2.03 2.68 -1.48
C ASN A 18 0.80 3.45 -2.02
N SER A 19 -0.27 3.61 -1.22
CA SER A 19 -1.55 4.17 -1.67
C SER A 19 -1.45 5.59 -2.21
N GLY A 20 -0.42 6.35 -1.82
CA GLY A 20 -0.11 7.66 -2.41
C GLY A 20 0.15 7.60 -3.92
N SER A 21 0.74 6.52 -4.42
CA SER A 21 1.02 6.33 -5.86
C SER A 21 -0.25 6.29 -6.71
N MET A 22 -1.39 5.92 -6.12
CA MET A 22 -2.69 5.89 -6.80
C MET A 22 -3.31 7.30 -6.94
N LEU A 23 -2.83 8.27 -6.17
CA LEU A 23 -3.42 9.61 -6.06
C LEU A 23 -2.44 10.74 -6.45
N GLU A 24 -1.15 10.46 -6.62
CA GLU A 24 -0.12 11.47 -6.90
C GLU A 24 -0.37 12.29 -8.17
N HIS A 25 -1.11 11.73 -9.12
CA HIS A 25 -1.51 12.38 -10.38
C HIS A 25 -2.98 12.83 -10.41
N LEU A 26 -3.68 12.81 -9.27
CA LEU A 26 -5.05 13.31 -9.17
C LEU A 26 -5.07 14.82 -9.47
N PRO A 27 -5.77 15.29 -10.52
CA PRO A 27 -5.75 16.70 -10.88
C PRO A 27 -6.39 17.58 -9.80
N SER A 28 -5.81 18.75 -9.54
CA SER A 28 -6.36 19.71 -8.57
C SER A 28 -7.56 20.50 -9.08
N ASN A 29 -7.84 20.44 -10.39
CA ASN A 29 -8.92 21.17 -11.04
C ASN A 29 -10.22 20.36 -11.23
N VAL A 30 -10.28 19.12 -10.73
CA VAL A 30 -11.51 18.32 -10.69
C VAL A 30 -12.08 18.30 -9.27
N GLN A 31 -13.39 18.10 -9.12
CA GLN A 31 -14.07 18.08 -7.81
C GLN A 31 -13.83 16.77 -7.04
N VAL A 32 -12.57 16.35 -6.92
CA VAL A 32 -12.16 15.13 -6.24
C VAL A 32 -11.08 15.45 -5.20
N TYR A 33 -11.28 15.00 -3.97
CA TYR A 33 -10.30 15.04 -2.90
C TYR A 33 -9.90 13.62 -2.51
N GLY A 34 -8.59 13.37 -2.41
CA GLY A 34 -8.05 12.05 -2.11
C GLY A 34 -7.22 12.05 -0.83
N VAL A 35 -7.34 11.00 -0.02
CA VAL A 35 -6.47 10.74 1.13
C VAL A 35 -5.93 9.32 1.03
N SER A 36 -4.62 9.16 1.20
CA SER A 36 -3.96 7.86 1.24
C SER A 36 -3.53 7.50 2.67
N ALA A 37 -3.50 6.20 2.97
CA ALA A 37 -2.97 5.67 4.22
C ALA A 37 -1.44 5.75 4.32
N ALA A 38 -0.76 5.69 3.19
CA ALA A 38 0.69 5.76 3.09
C ALA A 38 1.11 6.67 1.93
N ASP A 39 2.36 7.11 1.94
CA ASP A 39 2.97 7.81 0.81
C ASP A 39 3.21 6.82 -0.37
N PRO A 40 3.68 7.28 -1.54
CA PRO A 40 3.88 6.42 -2.70
C PRO A 40 4.89 5.28 -2.51
N ASN A 41 5.78 5.36 -1.51
CA ASN A 41 6.94 4.49 -1.40
C ASN A 41 6.92 3.57 -0.16
N ASN A 42 6.08 3.89 0.83
CA ASN A 42 6.04 3.15 2.09
C ASN A 42 4.79 2.26 2.22
N PRO A 43 4.89 1.14 2.96
CA PRO A 43 3.75 0.27 3.23
C PRO A 43 2.75 0.91 4.21
N SER A 44 1.52 0.39 4.23
CA SER A 44 0.58 0.65 5.32
C SER A 44 0.83 -0.35 6.48
N CYS A 45 0.04 -0.21 7.54
CA CYS A 45 0.25 -0.94 8.78
C CYS A 45 -1.05 -1.58 9.27
N ALA A 46 -0.98 -2.86 9.62
CA ALA A 46 -2.02 -3.60 10.32
C ALA A 46 -2.00 -3.32 11.83
N CYS A 47 -3.14 -3.46 12.50
CA CYS A 47 -3.26 -3.36 13.94
C CYS A 47 -4.30 -4.34 14.52
N TYR A 48 -4.33 -4.42 15.86
CA TYR A 48 -5.22 -5.30 16.62
C TYR A 48 -5.05 -6.79 16.29
N LEU A 49 -3.90 -7.36 16.67
CA LEU A 49 -3.72 -8.80 16.60
C LEU A 49 -4.68 -9.51 17.56
N ASP A 50 -5.63 -10.26 17.01
CA ASP A 50 -6.48 -11.18 17.74
C ASP A 50 -5.81 -12.56 17.80
N LYS A 51 -5.32 -12.89 18.99
CA LYS A 51 -4.62 -14.16 19.25
C LYS A 51 -5.54 -15.38 19.16
N VAL A 52 -6.84 -15.24 19.37
CA VAL A 52 -7.81 -16.34 19.31
C VAL A 52 -8.15 -16.62 17.85
N ARG A 53 -8.41 -15.56 17.07
CA ARG A 53 -8.73 -15.66 15.64
C ARG A 53 -7.51 -15.88 14.76
N HIS A 54 -6.31 -15.66 15.29
CA HIS A 54 -5.04 -15.76 14.56
C HIS A 54 -5.02 -14.81 13.35
N ALA A 55 -5.45 -13.57 13.57
CA ALA A 55 -5.56 -12.55 12.53
C ALA A 55 -5.42 -11.14 13.11
N TYR A 56 -4.98 -10.20 12.27
CA TYR A 56 -5.16 -8.78 12.52
C TYR A 56 -6.56 -8.38 12.06
N ILE A 57 -7.25 -7.56 12.85
CA ILE A 57 -8.67 -7.25 12.59
C ILE A 57 -8.89 -5.84 12.02
N ALA A 58 -7.84 -5.03 11.89
CA ALA A 58 -7.91 -3.74 11.21
C ALA A 58 -6.54 -3.27 10.70
N ASP A 59 -6.54 -2.16 9.97
CA ASP A 59 -5.36 -1.39 9.58
C ASP A 59 -5.30 -0.07 10.37
N GLU A 60 -4.11 0.43 10.69
CA GLU A 60 -3.86 1.58 11.57
C GLU A 60 -4.57 2.85 11.06
N PHE A 61 -4.43 3.16 9.77
CA PHE A 61 -5.06 4.35 9.19
C PHE A 61 -6.59 4.22 9.21
N SER A 62 -7.12 3.09 8.77
CA SER A 62 -8.57 2.81 8.79
C SER A 62 -9.14 2.81 10.22
N ALA A 63 -8.41 2.27 11.20
CA ALA A 63 -8.81 2.28 12.61
C ALA A 63 -8.89 3.72 13.15
N HIS A 64 -7.89 4.56 12.85
CA HIS A 64 -7.91 5.97 13.23
C HIS A 64 -8.99 6.75 12.48
N TRP A 65 -9.23 6.47 11.20
CA TRP A 65 -10.30 7.10 10.43
C TRP A 65 -11.68 6.81 11.05
N LEU A 66 -11.97 5.54 11.32
CA LEU A 66 -13.20 5.10 11.97
C LEU A 66 -13.34 5.69 13.38
N LEU A 67 -12.25 5.71 14.15
CA LEU A 67 -12.24 6.27 15.50
C LEU A 67 -12.55 7.76 15.49
N HIS A 68 -11.94 8.52 14.58
CA HIS A 68 -12.24 9.93 14.40
C HIS A 68 -13.72 10.15 14.06
N CYS A 69 -14.24 9.37 13.10
CA CYS A 69 -15.67 9.44 12.74
C CYS A 69 -16.60 9.15 13.91
N LYS A 70 -16.16 8.30 14.85
CA LYS A 70 -16.91 7.94 16.05
C LYS A 70 -16.84 9.00 17.15
N MET A 71 -15.69 9.64 17.34
CA MET A 71 -15.45 10.56 18.46
C MET A 71 -15.78 12.02 18.15
N SER A 72 -15.90 12.39 16.87
CA SER A 72 -16.09 13.78 16.44
C SER A 72 -17.52 14.08 16.00
N ASP A 73 -17.94 15.34 16.16
CA ASP A 73 -19.19 15.82 15.56
C ASP A 73 -18.98 16.07 14.06
N LEU A 74 -19.39 15.13 13.22
CA LEU A 74 -19.20 15.18 11.77
C LEU A 74 -19.89 16.38 11.10
N THR A 75 -20.88 16.99 11.75
CA THR A 75 -21.56 18.22 11.27
C THR A 75 -20.74 19.48 11.46
N ARG A 76 -19.65 19.39 12.23
CA ARG A 76 -18.76 20.50 12.58
C ARG A 76 -17.30 20.22 12.22
N THR A 77 -16.97 18.98 11.92
CA THR A 77 -15.61 18.56 11.60
C THR A 77 -15.44 18.41 10.09
N THR A 78 -14.41 19.05 9.56
CA THR A 78 -14.05 19.00 8.14
C THR A 78 -13.12 17.83 7.83
N PHE A 79 -12.96 17.50 6.55
CA PHE A 79 -11.93 16.54 6.13
C PHE A 79 -10.51 17.00 6.46
N GLN A 80 -10.24 18.30 6.46
CA GLN A 80 -8.96 18.87 6.86
C GLN A 80 -8.66 18.59 8.33
N ASN A 81 -9.65 18.73 9.21
CA ASN A 81 -9.52 18.41 10.63
C ASN A 81 -9.23 16.91 10.81
N GLN A 82 -9.96 16.04 10.08
CA GLN A 82 -9.71 14.61 10.11
C GLN A 82 -8.33 14.25 9.56
N PHE A 83 -7.87 14.88 8.48
CA PHE A 83 -6.54 14.62 7.93
C PHE A 83 -5.44 15.03 8.91
N GLN A 84 -5.58 16.17 9.59
CA GLN A 84 -4.67 16.57 10.65
C GLN A 84 -4.64 15.57 11.80
N TYR A 85 -5.82 15.07 12.21
CA TYR A 85 -5.91 13.99 13.19
C TYR A 85 -5.18 12.74 12.69
N LEU A 86 -5.46 12.25 11.49
CA LEU A 86 -4.84 11.06 10.90
C LEU A 86 -3.32 11.20 10.83
N ARG A 87 -2.82 12.32 10.29
CA ARG A 87 -1.39 12.63 10.23
C ARG A 87 -0.74 12.67 11.63
N SER A 88 -1.49 13.07 12.65
CA SER A 88 -1.00 13.10 14.03
C SER A 88 -1.02 11.74 14.72
N GLN A 89 -1.92 10.84 14.33
CA GLN A 89 -2.16 9.58 15.04
C GLN A 89 -1.51 8.37 14.39
N VAL A 90 -1.54 8.29 13.05
CA VAL A 90 -0.89 7.21 12.29
C VAL A 90 0.62 7.40 12.37
N LYS A 91 1.33 6.41 12.92
CA LYS A 91 2.78 6.51 13.18
C LYS A 91 3.62 5.59 12.31
N GLN A 92 3.06 4.50 11.80
CA GLN A 92 3.84 3.52 11.04
C GLN A 92 3.86 3.79 9.54
N SER A 93 2.96 4.64 9.06
CA SER A 93 2.92 5.10 7.68
C SER A 93 2.75 6.63 7.62
N THR A 94 2.79 7.16 6.40
CA THR A 94 2.67 8.61 6.14
C THR A 94 1.37 8.91 5.39
N PRO A 95 0.27 9.28 6.09
CA PRO A 95 -0.93 9.71 5.40
C PRO A 95 -0.69 10.96 4.55
N CYS A 96 -1.23 10.98 3.34
CA CYS A 96 -1.09 12.09 2.40
C CYS A 96 -2.45 12.51 1.81
N GLN A 97 -2.55 13.76 1.34
CA GLN A 97 -3.76 14.30 0.72
C GLN A 97 -3.47 14.83 -0.69
N TYR A 98 -4.43 14.69 -1.61
CA TYR A 98 -4.26 14.90 -3.05
C TYR A 98 -5.51 15.50 -3.70
N GLY A 99 -5.36 15.99 -4.94
CA GLY A 99 -6.45 16.52 -5.74
C GLY A 99 -6.85 17.94 -5.34
N ASN A 100 -8.15 18.22 -5.35
CA ASN A 100 -8.68 19.53 -5.01
C ASN A 100 -8.76 19.71 -3.49
N ASN A 101 -7.70 20.29 -2.91
CA ASN A 101 -7.62 20.58 -1.47
C ASN A 101 -8.62 21.64 -0.99
N ILE A 102 -9.38 22.32 -1.87
CA ILE A 102 -10.48 23.18 -1.39
C ILE A 102 -11.57 22.33 -0.75
N LEU A 103 -11.80 21.12 -1.27
CA LEU A 103 -12.81 20.19 -0.75
C LEU A 103 -12.46 19.64 0.64
N CYS A 104 -11.20 19.76 1.10
CA CYS A 104 -10.87 19.35 2.46
C CYS A 104 -11.58 20.21 3.52
N GLN A 105 -12.08 21.39 3.15
CA GLN A 105 -12.85 22.27 4.02
C GLN A 105 -14.33 21.87 4.14
N ARG A 106 -14.81 20.91 3.36
CA ARG A 106 -16.19 20.38 3.49
C ARG A 106 -16.37 19.64 4.80
N PHE A 107 -17.59 19.68 5.34
CA PHE A 107 -17.93 18.91 6.52
C PHE A 107 -18.06 17.43 6.14
N ILE A 108 -17.62 16.55 7.03
CA ILE A 108 -17.69 15.10 6.77
C ILE A 108 -19.15 14.64 6.62
N SER A 109 -20.07 15.29 7.34
CA SER A 109 -21.51 15.02 7.23
C SER A 109 -22.08 15.22 5.83
N ASP A 110 -21.46 16.07 4.99
CA ASP A 110 -21.92 16.32 3.62
C ASP A 110 -21.79 15.06 2.74
N PHE A 111 -20.91 14.12 3.14
CA PHE A 111 -20.62 12.89 2.40
C PHE A 111 -21.08 11.63 3.15
N LEU A 112 -20.88 11.57 4.46
CA LEU A 112 -21.21 10.39 5.27
C LEU A 112 -22.58 10.51 5.97
N GLY A 113 -23.24 11.66 5.85
CA GLY A 113 -24.48 11.95 6.55
C GLY A 113 -24.30 12.26 8.03
N CYS A 114 -25.42 12.54 8.69
CA CYS A 114 -25.48 12.80 10.12
C CYS A 114 -25.97 11.56 10.86
N PRO A 115 -25.19 10.98 11.80
CA PRO A 115 -25.71 9.94 12.67
C PRO A 115 -26.83 10.51 13.56
N ASP A 116 -27.87 9.70 13.83
CA ASP A 116 -28.93 10.09 14.75
C ASP A 116 -28.40 10.28 16.19
N SER A 117 -29.20 10.93 17.05
CA SER A 117 -28.80 11.24 18.42
C SER A 117 -28.43 10.00 19.24
N ARG A 118 -29.16 8.89 19.07
CA ARG A 118 -28.91 7.61 19.75
C ARG A 118 -27.57 7.00 19.35
N THR A 119 -27.23 7.06 18.07
CA THR A 119 -25.95 6.58 17.52
C THR A 119 -24.79 7.42 18.05
N ARG A 120 -24.95 8.75 18.10
CA ARG A 120 -23.96 9.67 18.69
C ARG A 120 -23.69 9.36 20.16
N GLU A 121 -24.73 9.13 20.95
CA GLU A 121 -24.60 8.80 22.38
C GLU A 121 -23.94 7.44 22.63
N ALA A 122 -24.23 6.43 21.80
CA ALA A 122 -23.56 5.14 21.87
C ALA A 122 -22.07 5.24 21.50
N HIS A 123 -21.76 6.05 20.49
CA HIS A 123 -20.39 6.29 20.04
C HIS A 123 -19.54 6.99 21.10
N ALA A 124 -20.06 8.05 21.71
CA ALA A 124 -19.37 8.79 22.78
C ALA A 124 -18.95 7.89 23.95
N ARG A 125 -19.80 6.94 24.35
CA ARG A 125 -19.50 6.01 25.46
C ARG A 125 -18.37 5.02 25.18
N THR A 126 -18.09 4.72 23.92
CA THR A 126 -17.15 3.64 23.52
C THR A 126 -15.88 4.12 22.85
N ALA A 127 -15.76 5.41 22.50
CA ALA A 127 -14.59 5.94 21.79
C ALA A 127 -13.32 6.03 22.66
N HIS A 128 -13.46 6.17 23.98
CA HIS A 128 -12.32 6.41 24.88
C HIS A 128 -11.34 5.22 25.03
N THR A 129 -11.72 4.01 24.62
CA THR A 129 -10.94 2.78 24.83
C THR A 129 -10.19 2.29 23.59
N PHE A 130 -10.35 2.94 22.44
CA PHE A 130 -9.85 2.44 21.17
C PHE A 130 -8.48 3.07 20.84
N LYS A 131 -7.39 2.39 21.20
CA LYS A 131 -6.03 2.75 20.75
C LYS A 131 -5.46 1.59 19.95
N PRO A 132 -4.98 1.81 18.71
CA PRO A 132 -4.32 0.74 17.95
C PRO A 132 -3.20 0.09 18.75
N THR A 133 -3.17 -1.24 18.70
CA THR A 133 -2.16 -2.07 19.36
C THR A 133 -1.59 -3.05 18.34
N HIS A 134 -0.45 -3.66 18.64
CA HIS A 134 0.19 -4.64 17.76
C HIS A 134 0.42 -4.06 16.37
N LEU A 135 0.99 -2.87 16.28
CA LEU A 135 1.26 -2.26 14.98
C LEU A 135 2.27 -3.13 14.21
N THR A 136 1.95 -3.50 12.98
CA THR A 136 2.78 -4.39 12.15
C THR A 136 2.67 -3.98 10.69
N ALA A 137 3.79 -3.78 10.00
CA ALA A 137 3.77 -3.45 8.57
C ALA A 137 3.02 -4.54 7.79
N SER A 138 2.17 -4.18 6.84
CA SER A 138 1.24 -5.15 6.23
C SER A 138 1.94 -6.32 5.53
N HIS A 139 3.15 -6.12 5.00
CA HIS A 139 3.96 -7.18 4.39
C HIS A 139 4.57 -8.17 5.40
N GLU A 140 4.67 -7.80 6.68
CA GLU A 140 5.19 -8.65 7.76
C GLU A 140 4.12 -9.49 8.46
N VAL A 141 2.84 -9.13 8.29
CA VAL A 141 1.71 -9.82 8.93
C VAL A 141 1.74 -11.35 8.74
N PRO A 142 1.98 -11.91 7.53
CA PRO A 142 2.01 -13.36 7.35
C PRO A 142 3.09 -14.05 8.19
N MET A 143 4.30 -13.46 8.30
CA MET A 143 5.40 -14.01 9.07
C MET A 143 5.14 -13.94 10.58
N VAL A 144 4.58 -12.83 11.05
CA VAL A 144 4.19 -12.68 12.47
C VAL A 144 3.13 -13.70 12.85
N LEU A 145 2.12 -13.89 12.00
CA LEU A 145 1.09 -14.90 12.22
C LEU A 145 1.69 -16.32 12.24
N LEU A 146 2.55 -16.67 11.28
CA LEU A 146 3.20 -17.98 11.25
C LEU A 146 4.07 -18.22 12.49
N ASN A 147 4.84 -17.23 12.93
CA ASN A 147 5.62 -17.33 14.16
C ASN A 147 4.72 -17.55 15.39
N MET A 148 3.59 -16.84 15.49
CA MET A 148 2.62 -17.08 16.57
C MET A 148 2.03 -18.51 16.53
N LYS A 149 1.87 -19.10 15.35
CA LYS A 149 1.46 -20.49 15.17
C LYS A 149 2.52 -21.45 15.73
N ILE A 150 3.80 -21.22 15.42
CA ILE A 150 4.94 -22.01 15.90
C ILE A 150 5.06 -21.95 17.43
N GLU A 151 4.92 -20.77 18.02
CA GLU A 151 5.03 -20.56 19.47
C GLU A 151 3.94 -21.31 20.25
N LYS A 152 2.72 -21.37 19.72
CA LYS A 152 1.57 -22.01 20.37
C LYS A 152 1.49 -23.52 20.15
N GLU A 153 2.15 -24.05 19.12
CA GLU A 153 2.10 -25.47 18.79
C GLU A 153 2.82 -26.31 19.85
N ARG A 154 2.11 -27.33 20.36
CA ARG A 154 2.60 -28.25 21.40
C ARG A 154 3.12 -29.55 20.81
N ASP A 155 2.60 -29.96 19.66
CA ASP A 155 3.08 -31.15 18.97
C ASP A 155 4.47 -30.87 18.34
N PRO A 156 5.52 -31.62 18.73
CA PRO A 156 6.88 -31.34 18.26
C PRO A 156 7.06 -31.59 16.76
N THR A 157 6.30 -32.51 16.17
CA THR A 157 6.37 -32.83 14.74
C THR A 157 5.75 -31.71 13.91
N ARG A 158 4.56 -31.24 14.31
CA ARG A 158 3.88 -30.10 13.68
C ARG A 158 4.68 -28.81 13.87
N LYS A 159 5.23 -28.58 15.05
CA LYS A 159 6.10 -27.42 15.31
C LYS A 159 7.31 -27.40 14.38
N ARG A 160 7.99 -28.53 14.19
CA ARG A 160 9.08 -28.67 13.21
C ARG A 160 8.62 -28.47 11.76
N ALA A 161 7.40 -28.87 11.42
CA ALA A 161 6.84 -28.63 10.09
C ALA A 161 6.58 -27.12 9.86
N LEU A 162 5.97 -26.44 10.84
CA LEU A 162 5.73 -25.00 10.79
C LEU A 162 7.04 -24.19 10.76
N GLN A 163 8.06 -24.60 11.51
CA GLN A 163 9.37 -23.95 11.45
C GLN A 163 10.00 -24.09 10.07
N ARG A 164 9.95 -25.28 9.47
CA ARG A 164 10.43 -25.47 8.09
C ARG A 164 9.67 -24.61 7.08
N ASP A 165 8.34 -24.48 7.24
CA ASP A 165 7.53 -23.59 6.42
C ASP A 165 7.97 -22.12 6.59
N TYR A 166 8.19 -21.66 7.82
CA TYR A 166 8.69 -20.32 8.11
C TYR A 166 10.06 -20.07 7.45
N ASP A 167 11.00 -20.99 7.61
CA ASP A 167 12.35 -20.88 7.03
C ASP A 167 12.29 -20.86 5.50
N ASN A 168 11.43 -21.69 4.89
CA ASN A 168 11.20 -21.71 3.44
C ASN A 168 10.63 -20.39 2.92
N ARG A 169 9.62 -19.82 3.61
CA ARG A 169 9.03 -18.53 3.25
C ARG A 169 10.05 -17.40 3.34
N GLN A 170 10.86 -17.39 4.41
CA GLN A 170 11.93 -16.40 4.57
C GLN A 170 13.00 -16.53 3.48
N GLN A 171 13.44 -17.75 3.17
CA GLN A 171 14.39 -18.00 2.09
C GLN A 171 13.84 -17.56 0.72
N LYS A 172 12.53 -17.77 0.49
CA LYS A 172 11.84 -17.33 -0.74
C LYS A 172 11.78 -15.81 -0.84
N ARG A 173 11.48 -15.11 0.26
CA ARG A 173 11.53 -13.64 0.34
C ARG A 173 12.92 -13.10 -0.01
N ASP A 174 13.97 -13.63 0.62
CA ASP A 174 15.36 -13.24 0.33
C ASP A 174 15.73 -13.49 -1.13
N ARG A 175 15.22 -14.59 -1.69
CA ARG A 175 15.44 -14.95 -3.09
C ARG A 175 14.77 -13.97 -4.04
N ILE A 176 13.52 -13.60 -3.79
CA ILE A 176 12.79 -12.60 -4.57
C ILE A 176 13.51 -11.26 -4.50
N GLU A 177 13.94 -10.83 -3.32
CA GLU A 177 14.66 -9.57 -3.16
C GLU A 177 15.98 -9.57 -3.96
N ARG A 178 16.78 -10.63 -3.86
CA ARG A 178 18.01 -10.80 -4.66
C ARG A 178 17.73 -10.80 -6.16
N THR A 179 16.63 -11.44 -6.58
CA THR A 179 16.19 -11.48 -7.99
C THR A 179 15.89 -10.07 -8.48
N MET A 180 15.09 -9.32 -7.74
CA MET A 180 14.71 -7.94 -8.08
C MET A 180 15.92 -7.00 -8.13
N ARG A 181 16.85 -7.11 -7.19
CA ARG A 181 18.12 -6.36 -7.23
C ARG A 181 18.96 -6.71 -8.47
N THR A 182 18.99 -7.98 -8.87
CA THR A 182 19.74 -8.43 -10.05
C THR A 182 19.09 -7.96 -11.36
N ILE A 183 17.77 -7.95 -11.42
CA ILE A 183 17.03 -7.37 -12.55
C ILE A 183 17.34 -5.88 -12.64
N ALA A 184 17.25 -5.16 -11.52
CA ALA A 184 17.55 -3.74 -11.46
C ALA A 184 18.97 -3.41 -11.92
N SER A 185 19.97 -4.15 -11.43
CA SER A 185 21.37 -3.90 -11.81
C SER A 185 21.65 -4.13 -13.29
N ARG A 186 21.02 -5.14 -13.92
CA ARG A 186 21.12 -5.40 -15.36
C ARG A 186 20.35 -4.38 -16.21
N ALA A 187 19.18 -3.97 -15.74
CA ALA A 187 18.32 -3.05 -16.47
C ALA A 187 18.80 -1.60 -16.41
N ARG A 188 19.65 -1.24 -15.44
CA ARG A 188 20.20 0.12 -15.31
C ARG A 188 20.90 0.56 -16.60
N PRO A 189 20.61 1.77 -17.12
CA PRO A 189 21.30 2.31 -18.29
C PRO A 189 22.78 2.59 -17.98
N GLU A 190 23.65 2.44 -18.98
CA GLU A 190 25.11 2.57 -18.85
C GLU A 190 25.61 4.01 -18.68
N GLN A 191 24.76 5.01 -18.99
CA GLN A 191 25.11 6.42 -18.90
C GLN A 191 24.20 7.15 -17.92
N THR A 192 24.66 7.30 -16.67
CA THR A 192 24.21 8.39 -15.79
C THR A 192 25.06 9.63 -16.08
N LEU A 193 25.10 10.10 -17.34
CA LEU A 193 25.66 11.41 -17.63
C LEU A 193 24.69 12.45 -17.09
N ARG A 194 25.18 13.29 -16.17
CA ARG A 194 24.50 14.48 -15.66
C ARG A 194 23.99 15.32 -16.83
N ALA A 195 22.74 15.13 -17.23
CA ALA A 195 22.06 16.06 -18.11
C ALA A 195 21.45 17.16 -17.24
N GLY A 196 22.22 18.24 -17.03
CA GLY A 196 21.73 19.52 -16.53
C GLY A 196 20.86 20.24 -17.56
N GLY A 197 19.81 19.57 -18.02
CA GLY A 197 18.82 20.11 -18.93
C GLY A 197 17.43 19.72 -18.45
N SER A 198 16.55 20.69 -18.31
CA SER A 198 15.12 20.51 -18.10
C SER A 198 14.53 19.75 -19.29
N PHE A 199 14.58 18.41 -19.25
CA PHE A 199 13.93 17.54 -20.20
C PHE A 199 12.70 16.92 -19.54
N GLU A 200 11.53 17.20 -20.10
CA GLU A 200 10.26 16.68 -19.60
C GLU A 200 10.27 15.14 -19.56
N GLY A 201 9.71 14.58 -18.48
CA GLY A 201 9.47 13.16 -18.30
C GLY A 201 8.68 12.53 -19.45
N PRO A 202 8.63 11.19 -19.57
CA PRO A 202 7.57 10.58 -20.39
C PRO A 202 6.21 11.06 -19.87
N SER A 203 5.23 11.22 -20.75
CA SER A 203 3.88 11.54 -20.29
C SER A 203 3.39 10.49 -19.29
N PRO A 204 2.55 10.84 -18.29
CA PRO A 204 2.03 9.87 -17.33
C PRO A 204 1.37 8.64 -17.99
N MET A 205 0.70 8.83 -19.14
CA MET A 205 0.11 7.71 -19.89
C MET A 205 1.15 6.78 -20.51
N THR A 206 2.22 7.34 -21.09
CA THR A 206 3.33 6.54 -21.64
C THR A 206 4.02 5.77 -20.54
N HIS A 207 4.26 6.41 -19.40
CA HIS A 207 4.86 5.78 -18.23
C HIS A 207 4.00 4.62 -17.71
N LEU A 208 2.69 4.83 -17.58
CA LEU A 208 1.74 3.80 -17.15
C LEU A 208 1.69 2.62 -18.13
N HIS A 209 1.71 2.88 -19.44
CA HIS A 209 1.75 1.84 -20.46
C HIS A 209 3.02 0.99 -20.34
N ASN A 210 4.18 1.64 -20.25
CA ASN A 210 5.47 0.97 -20.07
C ASN A 210 5.50 0.15 -18.79
N MET A 211 5.00 0.71 -17.70
CA MET A 211 4.91 0.04 -16.40
C MET A 211 4.03 -1.21 -16.48
N LYS A 212 2.87 -1.11 -17.14
CA LYS A 212 1.98 -2.25 -17.36
C LYS A 212 2.66 -3.34 -18.19
N GLU A 213 3.36 -2.96 -19.25
CA GLU A 213 4.05 -3.94 -20.11
C GLU A 213 5.14 -4.70 -19.35
N VAL A 214 5.95 -3.98 -18.56
CA VAL A 214 7.00 -4.59 -17.72
C VAL A 214 6.40 -5.47 -16.64
N ALA A 215 5.37 -4.99 -15.92
CA ALA A 215 4.73 -5.74 -14.84
C ALA A 215 4.06 -7.02 -15.35
N GLU A 216 3.37 -6.97 -16.48
CA GLU A 216 2.81 -8.17 -17.11
C GLU A 216 3.91 -9.13 -17.57
N HIS A 217 4.97 -8.63 -18.21
CA HIS A 217 6.09 -9.49 -18.62
C HIS A 217 6.73 -10.20 -17.41
N PHE A 218 6.93 -9.48 -16.30
CA PHE A 218 7.42 -10.06 -15.06
C PHE A 218 6.47 -11.13 -14.51
N ARG A 219 5.18 -10.81 -14.37
CA ARG A 219 4.15 -11.75 -13.88
C ARG A 219 4.04 -13.01 -14.75
N LEU A 220 4.18 -12.87 -16.06
CA LEU A 220 4.15 -14.00 -17.01
C LEU A 220 5.42 -14.85 -16.94
N THR A 221 6.58 -14.23 -16.76
CA THR A 221 7.87 -14.91 -16.70
C THR A 221 8.00 -15.70 -15.39
N PHE A 222 7.58 -15.11 -14.27
CA PHE A 222 7.71 -15.70 -12.94
C PHE A 222 6.44 -16.43 -12.47
N ARG A 223 5.59 -16.93 -13.38
CA ARG A 223 4.32 -17.64 -13.07
C ARG A 223 4.44 -18.68 -11.96
N GLU A 224 5.53 -19.45 -11.95
CA GLU A 224 5.80 -20.51 -10.97
C GLU A 224 6.06 -19.97 -9.55
N LEU A 225 6.55 -18.73 -9.42
CA LEU A 225 6.69 -18.07 -8.12
C LEU A 225 5.35 -17.70 -7.49
N HIS A 226 4.28 -17.59 -8.27
CA HIS A 226 2.93 -17.20 -7.83
C HIS A 226 2.09 -18.37 -7.28
N GLY A 227 2.73 -19.49 -6.90
CA GLY A 227 2.04 -20.71 -6.47
C GLY A 227 1.14 -20.55 -5.23
N GLU A 228 1.48 -19.67 -4.29
CA GLU A 228 0.66 -19.33 -3.13
C GLU A 228 0.34 -17.83 -3.06
N GLN A 229 -0.81 -17.47 -2.46
CA GLN A 229 -1.30 -16.10 -2.40
C GLN A 229 -0.37 -15.14 -1.62
N GLU A 230 0.39 -15.67 -0.66
CA GLU A 230 1.38 -14.90 0.09
C GLU A 230 2.60 -14.50 -0.77
N ASP A 231 2.97 -15.33 -1.74
CA ASP A 231 4.11 -15.06 -2.63
C ASP A 231 3.81 -13.92 -3.60
N VAL A 232 2.57 -13.89 -4.11
CA VAL A 232 2.07 -12.81 -4.95
C VAL A 232 2.16 -11.49 -4.20
N THR A 233 1.73 -11.48 -2.94
CA THR A 233 1.73 -10.26 -2.11
C THR A 233 3.14 -9.71 -1.90
N PHE A 234 4.12 -10.59 -1.63
CA PHE A 234 5.51 -10.18 -1.48
C PHE A 234 6.14 -9.74 -2.82
N LEU A 235 5.82 -10.39 -3.94
CA LEU A 235 6.27 -9.97 -5.27
C LEU A 235 5.77 -8.56 -5.64
N LEU A 236 4.50 -8.26 -5.33
CA LEU A 236 3.92 -6.94 -5.57
C LEU A 236 4.67 -5.82 -4.83
N HIS A 237 5.23 -6.12 -3.64
CA HIS A 237 6.01 -5.14 -2.88
C HIS A 237 7.22 -4.61 -3.65
N HIS A 238 7.80 -5.41 -4.56
CA HIS A 238 8.97 -5.02 -5.34
C HIS A 238 8.65 -4.38 -6.70
N ILE A 239 7.37 -4.22 -7.07
CA ILE A 239 7.00 -3.65 -8.38
C ILE A 239 7.54 -2.22 -8.55
N HIS A 240 7.70 -1.46 -7.47
CA HIS A 240 8.31 -0.11 -7.50
C HIS A 240 9.68 -0.08 -8.18
N VAL A 241 10.44 -1.18 -8.16
CA VAL A 241 11.74 -1.28 -8.84
C VAL A 241 11.62 -1.02 -10.35
N PHE A 242 10.52 -1.43 -10.98
CA PHE A 242 10.29 -1.18 -12.40
C PHE A 242 9.94 0.28 -12.66
N ASP A 243 9.17 0.89 -11.77
CA ASP A 243 8.88 2.31 -11.82
C ASP A 243 10.16 3.16 -11.71
N ASP A 244 11.04 2.83 -10.75
CA ASP A 244 12.34 3.46 -10.57
C ASP A 244 13.23 3.34 -11.83
N LEU A 245 13.27 2.16 -12.45
CA LEU A 245 14.02 1.94 -13.68
C LEU A 245 13.48 2.78 -14.84
N LEU A 246 12.16 2.83 -15.01
CA LEU A 246 11.51 3.63 -16.04
C LEU A 246 11.72 5.14 -15.81
N ARG A 247 11.63 5.61 -14.56
CA ARG A 247 11.97 6.99 -14.17
C ARG A 247 13.44 7.30 -14.42
N ALA A 248 14.33 6.33 -14.22
CA ALA A 248 15.75 6.39 -14.58
C ALA A 248 16.02 6.21 -16.09
N ARG A 249 14.98 6.23 -16.94
CA ARG A 249 15.06 6.14 -18.41
C ARG A 249 15.60 4.80 -18.93
N ALA A 250 15.47 3.71 -18.17
CA ALA A 250 15.70 2.38 -18.70
C ALA A 250 14.61 2.04 -19.76
N GLU A 251 15.03 1.53 -20.90
CA GLU A 251 14.11 1.15 -21.97
C GLU A 251 13.34 -0.12 -21.61
N VAL A 252 12.06 -0.17 -21.97
CA VAL A 252 11.16 -1.30 -21.64
C VAL A 252 11.75 -2.64 -22.10
N HIS A 253 12.30 -2.71 -23.31
CA HIS A 253 12.89 -3.94 -23.83
C HIS A 253 14.13 -4.38 -23.04
N ARG A 254 14.91 -3.43 -22.49
CA ARG A 254 16.08 -3.72 -21.62
C ARG A 254 15.62 -4.30 -20.28
N ILE A 255 14.57 -3.73 -19.69
CA ILE A 255 13.99 -4.26 -18.45
C ILE A 255 13.42 -5.67 -18.67
N LYS A 256 12.64 -5.88 -19.74
CA LYS A 256 12.10 -7.19 -20.12
C LYS A 256 13.19 -8.22 -20.41
N GLY A 257 14.26 -7.82 -21.10
CA GLY A 257 15.44 -8.64 -21.33
C GLY A 257 16.14 -9.05 -20.03
N ALA A 258 16.29 -8.12 -19.08
CA ALA A 258 16.84 -8.42 -17.77
C ALA A 258 15.96 -9.41 -16.97
N ILE A 259 14.64 -9.23 -16.99
CA ILE A 259 13.66 -10.16 -16.39
C ILE A 259 13.84 -11.57 -16.95
N THR A 260 13.79 -11.72 -18.28
CA THR A 260 13.90 -13.03 -18.95
C THR A 260 15.26 -13.67 -18.70
N HIS A 261 16.34 -12.89 -18.75
CA HIS A 261 17.67 -13.40 -18.48
C HIS A 261 17.80 -13.92 -17.05
N VAL A 262 17.40 -13.11 -16.05
CA VAL A 262 17.49 -13.51 -14.64
C VAL A 262 16.69 -14.77 -14.38
N TYR A 263 15.47 -14.88 -14.92
CA TYR A 263 14.68 -16.10 -14.84
C TYR A 263 15.41 -17.31 -15.44
N SER A 264 15.99 -17.19 -16.65
CA SER A 264 16.72 -18.30 -17.28
C SER A 264 17.97 -18.76 -16.52
N THR A 265 18.62 -17.84 -15.79
CA THR A 265 19.86 -18.14 -15.03
C THR A 265 19.61 -18.66 -13.63
N GLN A 266 18.40 -18.50 -13.09
CA GLN A 266 18.03 -18.98 -11.77
C GLN A 266 17.11 -20.19 -11.92
N ARG A 267 17.53 -21.36 -11.43
CA ARG A 267 16.63 -22.52 -11.34
C ARG A 267 15.58 -22.25 -10.27
N PHE A 268 14.38 -21.82 -10.67
CA PHE A 268 13.25 -21.63 -9.76
C PHE A 268 12.76 -22.94 -9.16
#